data_AF-A0A1H4Z7W3-F1
#
_entry.id   AF-A0A1H4Z7W3-F1
#
_cell.length_a   1.000
_cell.length_b   1.000
_cell.length_c   1.000
_cell.angle_alpha   90.00
_cell.angle_beta   90.00
_cell.angle_gamma   90.00
#
_symmetry.space_group_name_H-M   'P 1'
#
loop_
_entity.id
_entity.type
_entity.pdbx_description
1 polymer ?
#
loop_
_entity_poly.entity_id
_entity_poly.type
_entity_poly.pdbx_seq_one_letter_code
_entity_poly.pdbx_strand_id
1 'polypeptide(L)'
;MHRTVPLVAVLISVPTLLAMPTLLAQAATKTVDVIAEVETPVQFHRVVLGEACKFGLVPRIVITKPPVNGALLVQTEVVKIPDSDPACYGKVARAAVIYYKSVVGYRGSDSFSYEQVPDTGKIIDIDLNIK
;
A
#
# COMPACT_ATOMS: atom_id res chain seq x y z
N MET A 1 -55.89 57.62 -9.86
CA MET A 1 -54.66 57.67 -9.04
C MET A 1 -54.15 56.25 -8.85
N HIS A 2 -52.84 56.07 -8.97
CA HIS A 2 -52.12 54.83 -9.26
C HIS A 2 -52.36 53.66 -8.31
N ARG A 3 -52.33 52.43 -8.85
CA ARG A 3 -51.92 51.24 -8.09
C ARG A 3 -51.25 50.20 -9.00
N THR A 4 -49.93 50.23 -8.94
CA THR A 4 -48.96 49.24 -9.41
C THR A 4 -49.12 47.93 -8.65
N VAL A 5 -48.98 46.80 -9.35
CA VAL A 5 -48.75 45.47 -8.75
C VAL A 5 -47.51 44.88 -9.41
N PRO A 6 -46.48 44.45 -8.64
CA PRO A 6 -45.21 44.02 -9.19
C PRO A 6 -45.24 42.57 -9.67
N LEU A 7 -44.54 42.33 -10.78
CA LEU A 7 -44.25 41.05 -11.40
C LEU A 7 -43.22 40.30 -10.54
N VAL A 8 -43.59 39.15 -9.97
CA VAL A 8 -42.68 38.28 -9.20
C VAL A 8 -41.92 37.39 -10.19
N ALA A 9 -40.62 37.64 -10.36
CA ALA A 9 -39.72 36.80 -11.15
C ALA A 9 -39.28 35.58 -10.32
N VAL A 10 -39.67 34.38 -10.76
CA VAL A 10 -39.23 33.11 -10.18
C VAL A 10 -37.87 32.75 -10.80
N LEU A 11 -36.82 32.83 -9.98
CA LEU A 11 -35.48 32.35 -10.33
C LEU A 11 -35.44 30.82 -10.22
N ILE A 12 -35.32 30.15 -11.37
CA ILE A 12 -35.09 28.70 -11.47
C ILE A 12 -33.61 28.44 -11.23
N SER A 13 -33.26 27.83 -10.10
CA SER A 13 -31.90 27.38 -9.80
C SER A 13 -31.56 26.10 -10.56
N VAL A 14 -30.60 26.18 -11.48
CA VAL A 14 -30.00 25.02 -12.14
C VAL A 14 -28.93 24.43 -11.21
N PRO A 15 -29.01 23.15 -10.80
CA PRO A 15 -27.93 22.54 -10.03
C PRO A 15 -26.80 22.15 -10.98
N THR A 16 -25.69 22.89 -10.94
CA THR A 16 -24.43 22.52 -11.55
C THR A 16 -23.82 21.34 -10.78
N LEU A 17 -23.96 20.14 -11.34
CA LEU A 17 -23.22 18.95 -10.91
C LEU A 17 -21.72 19.17 -11.15
N LEU A 18 -21.01 19.55 -10.09
CA LEU A 18 -19.55 19.56 -10.03
C LEU A 18 -19.05 18.12 -10.08
N ALA A 19 -18.60 17.67 -11.24
CA ALA A 19 -17.81 16.46 -11.38
C ALA A 19 -16.46 16.67 -10.68
N MET A 20 -16.31 16.11 -9.48
CA MET A 20 -15.03 16.11 -8.78
C MET A 20 -14.06 15.15 -9.47
N PRO A 21 -12.83 15.57 -9.81
CA PRO A 21 -11.81 14.66 -10.30
C PRO A 21 -11.38 13.74 -9.16
N THR A 22 -11.67 12.44 -9.29
CA THR A 22 -11.11 11.40 -8.43
C THR A 22 -9.62 11.28 -8.71
N LEU A 23 -8.79 11.68 -7.74
CA LEU A 23 -7.36 11.42 -7.76
C LEU A 23 -7.17 9.91 -7.53
N LEU A 24 -6.95 9.13 -8.58
CA LEU A 24 -6.57 7.72 -8.47
C LEU A 24 -5.15 7.65 -7.91
N ALA A 25 -5.02 7.24 -6.65
CA ALA A 25 -3.74 6.83 -6.09
C ALA A 25 -3.24 5.59 -6.87
N GLN A 26 -2.05 5.69 -7.48
CA GLN A 26 -1.40 4.56 -8.15
C GLN A 26 -0.62 3.75 -7.11
N ALA A 27 -1.08 2.54 -6.80
CA ALA A 27 -0.34 1.59 -5.98
C ALA A 27 0.90 1.09 -6.73
N ALA A 28 2.01 0.95 -6.00
CA ALA A 28 3.24 0.38 -6.59
C ALA A 28 3.08 -1.14 -6.71
N THR A 29 3.14 -1.68 -7.92
CA THR A 29 3.04 -3.13 -8.17
C THR A 29 4.42 -3.79 -8.26
N LYS A 30 4.66 -4.84 -7.46
CA LYS A 30 5.87 -5.68 -7.53
C LYS A 30 5.49 -7.14 -7.82
N THR A 31 6.34 -7.86 -8.55
CA THR A 31 6.18 -9.32 -8.79
C THR A 31 7.30 -10.08 -8.11
N VAL A 32 6.98 -11.22 -7.49
CA VAL A 32 7.94 -12.10 -6.80
C VAL A 32 7.61 -13.56 -7.10
N ASP A 33 8.63 -14.35 -7.46
CA ASP A 33 8.51 -15.79 -7.66
C ASP A 33 8.65 -16.53 -6.32
N VAL A 34 7.80 -17.53 -6.07
CA VAL A 34 7.82 -18.31 -4.83
C VAL A 34 7.78 -19.81 -5.10
N ILE A 35 8.26 -20.59 -4.12
CA ILE A 35 8.12 -22.04 -4.15
C ILE A 35 6.77 -22.39 -3.51
N ALA A 36 5.91 -23.10 -4.24
CA ALA A 36 4.61 -23.54 -3.73
C ALA A 36 4.74 -24.30 -2.40
N GLU A 37 3.81 -24.02 -1.47
CA GLU A 37 3.69 -24.65 -0.15
C GLU A 37 4.87 -24.39 0.82
N VAL A 38 5.88 -23.63 0.39
CA VAL A 38 7.03 -23.22 1.19
C VAL A 38 6.84 -21.77 1.63
N GLU A 39 7.02 -21.53 2.94
CA GLU A 39 7.02 -20.18 3.47
C GLU A 39 8.22 -19.41 2.91
N THR A 40 7.94 -18.38 2.11
CA THR A 40 8.94 -17.62 1.36
C THR A 40 8.85 -16.15 1.74
N PRO A 41 9.95 -15.47 2.10
CA PRO A 41 9.94 -14.02 2.32
C PRO A 41 9.75 -13.31 0.98
N VAL A 42 8.65 -12.57 0.82
CA VAL A 42 8.30 -11.90 -0.44
C VAL A 42 8.59 -10.41 -0.41
N GLN A 43 8.62 -9.80 0.78
CA GLN A 43 8.95 -8.40 0.95
C GLN A 43 9.40 -8.11 2.38
N PHE A 44 10.22 -7.07 2.56
CA PHE A 44 10.48 -6.49 3.86
C PHE A 44 10.41 -4.96 3.81
N HIS A 45 10.07 -4.35 4.94
CA HIS A 45 9.92 -2.90 5.08
C HIS A 45 10.68 -2.37 6.27
N ARG A 46 11.33 -1.22 6.08
CA ARG A 46 12.09 -0.51 7.11
C ARG A 46 11.93 0.99 6.93
N VAL A 47 12.08 1.74 8.02
CA VAL A 47 12.14 3.21 7.96
C VAL A 47 13.60 3.63 7.96
N VAL A 48 14.01 4.42 6.96
CA VAL A 48 15.36 4.99 6.87
C VAL A 48 15.30 6.46 7.29
N LEU A 49 16.10 6.82 8.30
CA LEU A 49 16.22 8.16 8.87
C LEU A 49 17.46 8.85 8.31
N GLY A 50 17.27 9.61 7.23
CA GLY A 50 18.34 10.34 6.56
C GLY A 50 19.35 9.45 5.84
N GLU A 51 20.40 10.06 5.30
CA GLU A 51 21.33 9.41 4.36
C GLU A 51 22.35 8.47 5.04
N ALA A 52 22.48 8.54 6.36
CA ALA A 52 23.42 7.70 7.12
C ALA A 52 22.94 6.25 7.31
N CYS A 53 21.79 5.87 6.74
CA CYS A 53 21.09 4.61 7.00
C CYS A 53 20.90 4.33 8.49
N LYS A 54 20.52 5.37 9.24
CA LYS A 54 19.94 5.18 10.57
C LYS A 54 18.55 4.61 10.36
N PHE A 55 18.15 3.64 11.16
CA PHE A 55 16.84 3.01 11.01
C PHE A 55 15.89 3.52 12.10
N GLY A 56 14.67 3.83 11.69
CA GLY A 56 13.60 4.24 12.59
C GLY A 56 12.92 3.04 13.24
N LEU A 57 11.74 3.30 13.79
CA LEU A 57 10.87 2.23 14.26
C LEU A 57 10.40 1.37 13.09
N VAL A 58 10.17 0.09 13.37
CA VAL A 58 9.70 -0.87 12.38
C VAL A 58 8.28 -0.48 11.97
N PRO A 59 7.99 -0.28 10.67
CA PRO A 59 6.68 0.16 10.24
C PRO A 59 5.65 -0.94 10.51
N ARG A 60 4.42 -0.54 10.82
CA ARG A 60 3.30 -1.48 10.90
C ARG A 60 2.83 -1.83 9.48
N ILE A 61 2.60 -3.11 9.24
CA ILE A 61 2.01 -3.60 7.98
C ILE A 61 0.54 -3.91 8.23
N VAL A 62 -0.34 -3.37 7.40
CA VAL A 62 -1.78 -3.64 7.45
C VAL A 62 -2.19 -4.27 6.14
N ILE A 63 -2.57 -5.55 6.16
CA ILE A 63 -3.07 -6.25 4.97
C ILE A 63 -4.46 -5.71 4.66
N THR A 64 -4.63 -5.09 3.50
CA THR A 64 -5.91 -4.51 3.05
C THR A 64 -6.67 -5.47 2.14
N LYS A 65 -5.95 -6.29 1.37
CA LYS A 65 -6.51 -7.37 0.56
C LYS A 65 -5.64 -8.63 0.73
N PRO A 66 -6.14 -9.69 1.38
CA PRO A 66 -5.39 -10.92 1.53
C PRO A 66 -5.31 -11.70 0.20
N PRO A 67 -4.31 -12.58 0.05
CA PRO A 67 -4.23 -13.53 -1.06
C PRO A 67 -5.40 -14.51 -1.06
N VAL A 68 -5.78 -15.01 -2.23
CA VAL A 68 -6.90 -15.97 -2.38
C VAL A 68 -6.43 -17.40 -2.18
N ASN A 69 -5.19 -17.71 -2.57
CA ASN A 69 -4.65 -19.07 -2.66
C ASN A 69 -3.44 -19.29 -1.75
N GLY A 70 -3.33 -18.49 -0.69
CA GLY A 70 -2.26 -18.61 0.30
C GLY A 70 -2.56 -17.89 1.60
N ALA A 71 -1.56 -17.87 2.47
CA ALA A 71 -1.58 -17.16 3.74
C ALA A 71 -0.35 -16.24 3.82
N LEU A 72 -0.52 -15.15 4.58
CA LEU A 72 0.56 -14.21 4.88
C LEU A 72 0.93 -14.31 6.37
N LEU A 73 2.21 -14.16 6.64
CA LEU A 73 2.74 -13.99 7.98
C LEU A 73 3.65 -12.76 8.01
N VAL A 74 3.37 -11.82 8.90
CA VAL A 74 4.20 -10.63 9.08
C VAL A 74 5.00 -10.77 10.37
N GLN A 75 6.32 -10.76 10.28
CA GLN A 75 7.22 -10.85 11.43
C GLN A 75 8.17 -9.66 11.49
N THR A 76 8.66 -9.34 12.69
CA THR A 76 9.75 -8.38 12.84
C THR A 76 11.07 -9.12 12.96
N GLU A 77 11.98 -8.88 12.03
CA GLU A 77 13.28 -9.56 11.97
C GLU A 77 14.42 -8.60 11.71
N VAL A 78 15.65 -9.05 11.97
CA VAL A 78 16.87 -8.34 11.56
C VAL A 78 17.26 -8.84 10.18
N VAL A 79 17.20 -7.96 9.19
CA VAL A 79 17.53 -8.28 7.79
C VAL A 79 18.80 -7.57 7.36
N LYS A 80 19.59 -8.23 6.51
CA LYS A 80 20.69 -7.60 5.79
C LYS A 80 20.15 -6.96 4.52
N ILE A 81 20.46 -5.69 4.31
CA ILE A 81 19.91 -4.93 3.19
C ILE A 81 20.55 -5.40 1.88
N PRO A 82 19.74 -5.80 0.87
CA PRO A 82 20.20 -6.25 -0.44
C PRO A 82 20.79 -5.11 -1.26
N ASP A 83 21.51 -5.46 -2.31
CA ASP A 83 22.16 -4.54 -3.25
C ASP A 83 21.18 -3.72 -4.09
N SER A 84 19.92 -4.16 -4.18
CA SER A 84 18.82 -3.38 -4.77
C SER A 84 18.57 -2.03 -4.07
N ASP A 85 19.12 -1.85 -2.86
CA ASP A 85 19.14 -0.59 -2.14
C ASP A 85 20.59 -0.13 -1.91
N PRO A 86 21.20 0.51 -2.93
CA PRO A 86 22.63 0.80 -2.90
C PRO A 86 23.02 1.81 -1.82
N ALA A 87 22.10 2.67 -1.39
CA ALA A 87 22.35 3.65 -0.33
C ALA A 87 22.66 2.98 1.01
N CYS A 88 22.04 1.82 1.28
CA CYS A 88 22.15 1.12 2.56
C CYS A 88 22.63 -0.32 2.45
N TYR A 89 23.16 -0.72 1.29
CA TYR A 89 23.62 -2.07 1.01
C TYR A 89 24.53 -2.64 2.11
N GLY A 90 24.27 -3.89 2.49
CA GLY A 90 25.10 -4.63 3.44
C GLY A 90 24.90 -4.28 4.91
N LYS A 91 24.21 -3.17 5.22
CA LYS A 91 23.82 -2.82 6.60
C LYS A 91 22.70 -3.75 7.10
N VAL A 92 22.59 -3.85 8.43
CA VAL A 92 21.53 -4.61 9.09
C VAL A 92 20.48 -3.68 9.66
N ALA A 93 19.20 -4.02 9.49
CA ALA A 93 18.08 -3.24 10.00
C ALA A 93 17.03 -4.18 10.61
N ARG A 94 16.34 -3.71 11.66
CA ARG A 94 15.06 -4.33 12.04
C ARG A 94 14.01 -3.93 11.01
N ALA A 95 13.28 -4.90 10.49
CA ALA A 95 12.31 -4.72 9.43
C ALA A 95 11.06 -5.58 9.69
N ALA A 96 9.92 -5.16 9.14
CA ALA A 96 8.75 -6.00 9.02
C ALA A 96 8.90 -6.85 7.76
N VAL A 97 8.98 -8.17 7.91
CA VAL A 97 9.12 -9.14 6.83
C VAL A 97 7.76 -9.80 6.59
N ILE A 98 7.32 -9.80 5.33
CA ILE A 98 6.09 -10.44 4.88
C ILE A 98 6.49 -11.76 4.23
N TYR A 99 6.01 -12.85 4.80
CA TYR A 99 6.11 -14.19 4.27
C TYR A 99 4.81 -14.59 3.59
N TYR A 100 4.94 -15.34 2.50
CA TYR A 100 3.83 -15.96 1.80
C TYR A 100 4.02 -17.48 1.78
N LYS A 101 2.91 -18.20 1.92
CA LYS A 101 2.83 -19.65 1.69
C LYS A 101 1.53 -19.97 0.97
N SER A 102 1.60 -20.66 -0.16
CA SER A 102 0.39 -21.10 -0.87
C SER A 102 -0.32 -22.22 -0.12
N VAL A 103 -1.62 -22.37 -0.36
CA VAL A 103 -2.38 -23.53 0.10
C VAL A 103 -1.88 -24.80 -0.59
N VAL A 104 -2.06 -25.94 0.07
CA VAL A 104 -1.60 -27.25 -0.42
C VAL A 104 -2.18 -27.54 -1.81
N GLY A 105 -1.33 -27.95 -2.74
CA GLY A 105 -1.70 -28.33 -4.11
C GLY A 105 -1.94 -27.15 -5.06
N TYR A 106 -1.93 -25.90 -4.58
CA TYR A 106 -2.09 -24.74 -5.46
C TYR A 106 -0.79 -24.37 -6.17
N ARG A 107 -0.87 -24.21 -7.50
CA ARG A 107 0.19 -23.69 -8.35
C ARG A 107 -0.44 -22.68 -9.30
N GLY A 108 0.01 -21.44 -9.25
CA GLY A 108 -0.54 -20.35 -10.04
C GLY A 108 -0.26 -19.01 -9.40
N SER A 109 -0.68 -17.96 -10.09
CA SER A 109 -0.49 -16.59 -9.63
C SER A 109 -1.44 -16.23 -8.49
N ASP A 110 -0.93 -15.51 -7.50
CA ASP A 110 -1.73 -14.90 -6.45
C ASP A 110 -1.41 -13.41 -6.32
N SER A 111 -2.18 -12.67 -5.54
CA SER A 111 -1.91 -11.26 -5.29
C SER A 111 -2.44 -10.82 -3.93
N PHE A 112 -1.74 -9.90 -3.29
CA PHE A 112 -2.23 -9.25 -2.08
C PHE A 112 -1.86 -7.77 -2.07
N SER A 113 -2.62 -7.00 -1.30
CA SER A 113 -2.41 -5.56 -1.12
C SER A 113 -2.26 -5.26 0.36
N TYR A 114 -1.40 -4.29 0.68
CA TYR A 114 -1.19 -3.85 2.04
C TYR A 114 -0.74 -2.40 2.10
N GLU A 115 -0.96 -1.81 3.28
CA GLU A 115 -0.48 -0.50 3.66
C GLU A 115 0.77 -0.65 4.54
N GLN A 116 1.81 0.10 4.19
CA GLN A 116 2.90 0.39 5.12
C GLN A 116 2.55 1.65 5.91
N VAL A 117 2.43 1.51 7.23
CA VAL A 117 2.13 2.62 8.15
C VAL A 117 3.40 2.94 8.97
N PRO A 118 4.25 3.88 8.51
CA PRO A 118 5.32 4.43 9.31
C PRO A 118 4.79 5.44 10.33
N ASP A 119 5.52 5.68 11.43
CA ASP A 119 5.15 6.68 12.44
C ASP A 119 5.11 8.12 11.90
N THR A 120 5.68 8.35 10.71
CA THR A 120 5.61 9.63 10.00
C THR A 120 4.22 9.94 9.44
N GLY A 121 3.29 8.97 9.46
CA GLY A 121 1.90 9.14 9.02
C GLY A 121 1.69 9.07 7.50
N LYS A 122 2.76 8.98 6.70
CA LYS A 122 2.65 8.79 5.26
C LYS A 122 2.43 7.30 4.95
N ILE A 123 1.18 6.94 4.68
CA ILE A 123 0.79 5.60 4.25
C ILE A 123 1.28 5.35 2.82
N ILE A 124 1.76 4.13 2.56
CA ILE A 124 2.17 3.68 1.23
C ILE A 124 1.37 2.43 0.88
N ASP A 125 0.57 2.52 -0.18
CA ASP A 125 -0.20 1.41 -0.75
C ASP A 125 0.67 0.59 -1.70
N ILE A 126 0.71 -0.73 -1.46
CA ILE A 126 1.57 -1.63 -2.23
C ILE A 126 0.78 -2.86 -2.64
N ASP A 127 0.87 -3.17 -3.94
CA ASP A 127 0.33 -4.38 -4.54
C ASP A 127 1.47 -5.34 -4.86
N LEU A 128 1.33 -6.59 -4.43
CA LEU A 128 2.33 -7.63 -4.68
C LEU A 128 1.69 -8.82 -5.39
N ASN A 129 2.24 -9.14 -6.56
CA ASN A 129 1.89 -10.31 -7.35
C ASN A 129 2.87 -11.45 -7.06
N ILE A 130 2.31 -12.62 -6.80
CA ILE A 130 3.03 -13.87 -6.56
C ILE A 130 2.95 -14.71 -7.84
N LYS A 131 4.07 -15.33 -8.23
CA LYS A 131 4.16 -16.25 -9.36
C LYS A 131 4.84 -17.56 -8.99
#